data_AF-A0A2S4MCE0-F1
#
_entry.id   AF-A0A2S4MCE0-F1
#
_cell.length_a   1.000
_cell.length_b   1.000
_cell.length_c   1.000
_cell.angle_alpha   90.00
_cell.angle_beta   90.00
_cell.angle_gamma   90.00
#
_symmetry.space_group_name_H-M   'P 1'
#
loop_
_entity.id
_entity.type
_entity.pdbx_description
1 polymer ?
#
loop_
_entity_poly.entity_id
_entity_poly.type
_entity_poly.pdbx_seq_one_letter_code
_entity_poly.pdbx_strand_id
1 'polypeptide(L)'
;MSASPLPAVQPAVETLLGRSWLALLARIAVALPFLLSGLAKLADFGGATIEVRGLTGLEPAALFAVLVIATQLGGSALLIAGGRHAWIGAVALAGFTAIATLFAHAFWVKPAAERVLHQNIFFEHVSIIGGLALLAILAARSSGKARP
;
A
#
# COMPACT_ATOMS: atom_id res chain seq x y z
N MET A 1 -45.00 1.35 6.21
CA MET A 1 -43.66 1.87 5.87
C MET A 1 -42.88 1.99 7.18
N SER A 2 -42.19 0.91 7.59
CA SER A 2 -41.32 0.94 8.76
C SER A 2 -40.13 1.85 8.46
N ALA A 3 -39.87 2.83 9.34
CA ALA A 3 -38.64 3.62 9.26
C ALA A 3 -37.46 2.65 9.28
N SER A 4 -36.55 2.77 8.29
CA SER A 4 -35.29 2.01 8.31
C SER A 4 -34.61 2.20 9.67
N PRO A 5 -33.95 1.19 10.26
CA PRO A 5 -33.21 1.32 11.53
C PRO A 5 -31.90 2.11 11.41
N LEU A 6 -31.52 2.49 10.19
CA LEU A 6 -30.30 3.24 9.85
C LEU A 6 -30.17 4.69 10.39
N PRO A 7 -31.23 5.49 10.63
CA PRO A 7 -31.10 6.90 11.03
C PRO A 7 -30.51 7.08 12.44
N ALA A 8 -30.65 6.08 13.32
CA ALA A 8 -30.16 6.19 14.70
C ALA A 8 -28.62 6.03 14.80
N VAL A 9 -28.03 5.23 13.89
CA VAL A 9 -26.59 4.89 13.92
C VAL A 9 -25.76 5.83 13.04
N GLN A 10 -26.37 6.39 12.01
CA GLN A 10 -25.74 7.32 11.06
C GLN A 10 -24.93 8.46 11.72
N PRO A 11 -25.49 9.27 12.66
CA PRO A 11 -24.74 10.39 13.24
C PRO A 11 -23.53 9.95 14.06
N ALA A 12 -23.60 8.78 14.71
CA ALA A 12 -22.47 8.22 15.45
C ALA A 12 -21.34 7.79 14.52
N VAL A 13 -21.68 7.16 13.38
CA VAL A 13 -20.71 6.75 12.36
C VAL A 13 -20.06 7.95 11.70
N GLU A 14 -20.82 8.96 11.31
CA GLU A 14 -20.28 10.20 10.73
C GLU A 14 -19.34 10.92 11.71
N THR A 15 -19.72 10.98 12.99
CA THR A 15 -18.87 11.55 14.04
C THR A 15 -17.54 10.79 14.17
N LEU A 16 -17.58 9.46 14.10
CA LEU A 16 -16.38 8.63 14.18
C LEU A 16 -15.50 8.77 12.92
N LEU A 17 -16.09 8.70 11.73
CA LEU A 17 -15.40 8.84 10.44
C LEU A 17 -14.81 10.24 10.23
N GLY A 18 -15.40 11.27 10.84
CA GLY A 18 -14.89 12.64 10.80
C GLY A 18 -13.64 12.87 11.65
N ARG A 19 -13.21 11.91 12.47
CA ARG A 19 -12.07 12.11 13.37
C ARG A 19 -10.72 11.95 12.65
N SER A 20 -9.88 12.98 12.73
CA SER A 20 -8.55 12.99 12.11
C SER A 20 -7.63 11.86 12.56
N TRP A 21 -7.75 11.39 13.81
CA TRP A 21 -6.94 10.27 14.32
C TRP A 21 -7.32 8.94 13.65
N LEU A 22 -8.59 8.73 13.31
CA LEU A 22 -9.02 7.51 12.64
C LEU A 22 -8.47 7.46 11.22
N ALA A 23 -8.49 8.60 10.51
CA ALA A 23 -7.85 8.73 9.21
C ALA A 23 -6.32 8.51 9.28
N LEU A 24 -5.66 8.93 10.36
CA LEU A 24 -4.25 8.63 10.59
C LEU A 24 -4.02 7.12 10.82
N LEU A 25 -4.80 6.49 11.69
CA LEU A 25 -4.68 5.05 11.94
C LEU A 25 -4.92 4.21 10.68
N ALA A 26 -5.91 4.56 9.86
CA ALA A 26 -6.16 3.88 8.59
C ALA A 26 -4.95 3.98 7.65
N ARG A 27 -4.31 5.16 7.55
CA ARG A 27 -3.10 5.36 6.73
C ARG A 27 -1.91 4.58 7.28
N ILE A 28 -1.73 4.54 8.60
CA ILE A 28 -0.69 3.72 9.24
C ILE A 28 -0.94 2.23 8.95
N ALA A 29 -2.17 1.74 9.11
CA ALA A 29 -2.53 0.35 8.86
C ALA A 29 -2.23 -0.08 7.42
N VAL A 30 -2.57 0.77 6.44
CA VAL A 30 -2.26 0.53 5.03
C VAL A 30 -0.75 0.60 4.75
N ALA A 31 -0.02 1.52 5.39
CA ALA A 31 1.42 1.69 5.23
C ALA A 31 2.25 0.60 5.93
N LEU A 32 1.67 -0.11 6.92
CA LEU A 32 2.39 -0.99 7.83
C LEU A 32 3.18 -2.12 7.12
N PRO A 33 2.62 -2.87 6.15
CA PRO A 33 3.37 -3.93 5.47
C PRO A 33 4.62 -3.38 4.76
N PHE A 34 4.52 -2.18 4.19
CA PHE A 34 5.62 -1.51 3.50
C PHE A 34 6.67 -0.99 4.46
N LEU A 35 6.27 -0.42 5.60
CA LEU A 35 7.22 0.02 6.65
C LEU A 35 8.03 -1.15 7.18
N LEU A 36 7.36 -2.25 7.55
CA LEU A 36 8.04 -3.42 8.09
C LEU A 36 8.97 -4.06 7.05
N SER A 37 8.51 -4.20 5.81
CA SER A 37 9.34 -4.73 4.71
C SER A 37 10.55 -3.85 4.41
N GLY A 38 10.35 -2.53 4.32
CA GLY A 38 11.43 -1.58 4.05
C GLY A 38 12.45 -1.51 5.17
N LEU A 39 12.01 -1.53 6.43
CA LEU A 39 12.91 -1.57 7.60
C LEU A 39 13.70 -2.87 7.67
N ALA A 40 13.06 -4.02 7.40
CA ALA A 40 13.74 -5.31 7.35
C ALA A 40 14.82 -5.33 6.25
N LYS A 41 14.49 -4.85 5.05
CA LYS A 41 15.45 -4.75 3.92
C LYS A 41 16.56 -3.74 4.17
N LEU A 42 16.30 -2.69 4.95
CA LEU A 42 17.33 -1.74 5.36
C LEU A 42 18.29 -2.36 6.39
N ALA A 43 17.76 -3.15 7.33
CA ALA A 43 18.55 -3.87 8.33
C ALA A 43 19.38 -5.01 7.71
N ASP A 44 18.86 -5.68 6.68
CA ASP A 44 19.55 -6.70 5.90
C ASP A 44 19.56 -6.35 4.40
N PHE A 45 20.42 -5.39 4.06
CA PHE A 45 20.58 -4.95 2.67
C PHE A 45 21.12 -6.08 1.77
N GLY A 46 21.97 -6.95 2.30
CA GLY A 46 22.49 -8.11 1.58
C GLY A 46 21.35 -9.03 1.14
N GLY A 47 20.48 -9.42 2.07
CA GLY A 47 19.25 -10.17 1.78
C GLY A 47 18.35 -9.47 0.76
N ALA A 48 18.18 -8.15 0.88
CA ALA A 48 17.40 -7.37 -0.09
C ALA A 48 17.95 -7.46 -1.52
N THR A 49 19.27 -7.39 -1.71
CA THR A 49 19.88 -7.53 -3.04
C THR A 49 19.72 -8.94 -3.62
N ILE A 50 19.81 -9.98 -2.78
CA ILE A 50 19.62 -11.37 -3.18
C ILE A 50 18.17 -11.61 -3.59
N GLU A 51 17.21 -11.09 -2.82
CA GLU A 51 15.78 -11.17 -3.11
C GLU A 51 15.46 -10.52 -4.46
N VAL A 52 15.91 -9.29 -4.69
CA VAL A 52 15.68 -8.57 -5.95
C VAL A 52 16.26 -9.34 -7.14
N ARG A 53 17.51 -9.81 -7.03
CA ARG A 53 18.15 -10.61 -8.08
C ARG A 53 17.39 -11.90 -8.36
N GLY A 54 17.01 -12.63 -7.31
CA GLY A 54 16.32 -13.91 -7.43
C GLY A 54 14.91 -13.80 -8.00
N LEU A 55 14.18 -12.74 -7.67
CA LEU A 55 12.81 -12.52 -8.15
C LEU A 55 12.75 -11.93 -9.55
N THR A 56 13.67 -11.01 -9.89
CA THR A 56 13.55 -10.17 -11.09
C THR A 56 14.65 -10.38 -12.12
N GLY A 57 15.81 -10.92 -11.73
CA GLY A 57 17.00 -11.02 -12.57
C GLY A 57 17.66 -9.67 -12.91
N LEU A 58 17.22 -8.55 -12.31
CA LEU A 58 17.70 -7.22 -12.65
C LEU A 58 19.10 -6.92 -12.10
N GLU A 59 19.92 -6.27 -12.92
CA GLU A 59 21.26 -5.79 -12.56
C GLU A 59 21.43 -4.28 -12.83
N PRO A 60 22.16 -3.53 -11.97
CA PRO A 60 22.77 -3.97 -10.71
C PRO A 60 21.71 -4.16 -9.60
N ALA A 61 21.65 -5.35 -8.99
CA ALA A 61 20.60 -5.67 -8.00
C ALA A 61 20.57 -4.70 -6.80
N ALA A 62 21.73 -4.19 -6.39
CA ALA A 62 21.84 -3.20 -5.32
C ALA A 62 21.09 -1.89 -5.61
N LEU A 63 21.11 -1.41 -6.86
CA LEU A 63 20.38 -0.20 -7.25
C LEU A 63 18.87 -0.39 -7.07
N PHE A 64 18.35 -1.51 -7.54
CA PHE A 64 16.94 -1.83 -7.41
C PHE A 64 16.52 -2.10 -5.96
N ALA A 65 17.39 -2.71 -5.15
CA ALA A 65 17.14 -2.86 -3.71
C ALA A 65 17.02 -1.49 -3.02
N VAL A 66 17.88 -0.52 -3.34
CA VAL A 66 17.76 0.86 -2.85
C VAL A 66 16.44 1.48 -3.29
N LEU A 67 16.04 1.32 -4.55
CA LEU A 67 14.77 1.85 -5.07
C LEU A 67 13.56 1.22 -4.35
N VAL A 68 13.58 -0.08 -4.08
CA VAL A 68 12.54 -0.78 -3.31
C VAL A 68 12.44 -0.20 -1.89
N ILE A 69 13.57 -0.11 -1.17
CA ILE A 69 13.60 0.43 0.21
C ILE A 69 13.12 1.89 0.22
N ALA A 70 13.63 2.72 -0.70
CA ALA A 70 13.24 4.12 -0.80
C ALA A 70 11.75 4.28 -1.10
N THR A 71 11.20 3.44 -1.99
CA THR A 71 9.77 3.45 -2.33
C THR A 71 8.91 3.03 -1.13
N GLN A 72 9.29 1.95 -0.44
CA GLN A 72 8.56 1.43 0.71
C GLN A 72 8.57 2.41 1.88
N LEU A 73 9.75 2.90 2.28
CA LEU A 73 9.88 3.81 3.43
C LEU A 73 9.41 5.23 3.09
N GLY A 74 9.83 5.77 1.95
CA GLY A 74 9.44 7.11 1.50
C GLY A 74 7.95 7.19 1.18
N GLY A 75 7.41 6.18 0.50
CA GLY A 75 5.98 6.09 0.19
C GLY A 75 5.12 6.04 1.46
N SER A 76 5.52 5.21 2.42
CA SER A 76 4.84 5.12 3.71
C SER A 76 4.92 6.41 4.51
N ALA A 77 6.10 7.04 4.58
CA ALA A 77 6.27 8.31 5.28
C ALA A 77 5.37 9.42 4.69
N LEU A 78 5.32 9.54 3.36
CA LEU A 78 4.44 10.50 2.67
C LEU A 78 2.96 10.21 2.92
N LEU A 79 2.56 8.93 2.86
CA LEU A 79 1.18 8.53 3.10
C LEU A 79 0.74 8.86 4.53
N ILE A 80 1.56 8.51 5.53
CA ILE A 80 1.27 8.75 6.95
C ILE A 80 1.27 10.25 7.27
N ALA A 81 2.25 10.99 6.76
CA ALA A 81 2.32 12.45 6.93
C ALA A 81 1.03 13.15 6.45
N GLY A 82 0.40 12.62 5.40
CA GLY A 82 -0.87 13.15 4.91
C GLY A 82 -0.72 14.41 4.07
N GLY A 83 -1.81 15.17 3.99
CA GLY A 83 -1.85 16.44 3.26
C GLY A 83 -1.56 16.29 1.77
N ARG A 84 -0.91 17.32 1.19
CA ARG A 84 -0.79 17.49 -0.26
C ARG A 84 0.07 16.48 -1.01
N HIS A 85 0.96 15.77 -0.31
CA HIS A 85 1.90 14.83 -0.93
C HIS A 85 1.55 13.37 -0.64
N ALA A 86 0.51 13.10 0.15
CA ALA A 86 0.11 11.72 0.48
C ALA A 86 -0.28 10.90 -0.75
N TRP A 87 -0.81 11.55 -1.79
CA TRP A 87 -1.13 10.88 -3.05
C TRP A 87 0.13 10.33 -3.75
N ILE A 88 1.27 11.01 -3.63
CA ILE A 88 2.55 10.55 -4.21
C ILE A 88 2.95 9.25 -3.54
N GLY A 89 2.92 9.21 -2.20
CA GLY A 89 3.23 8.00 -1.45
C GLY A 89 2.29 6.85 -1.78
N ALA A 90 0.98 7.11 -1.83
CA ALA A 90 -0.01 6.10 -2.19
C ALA A 90 0.18 5.53 -3.60
N VAL A 91 0.44 6.38 -4.61
CA VAL A 91 0.69 5.96 -5.99
C VAL A 91 1.99 5.15 -6.08
N ALA A 92 3.06 5.60 -5.43
CA ALA A 92 4.34 4.90 -5.43
C ALA A 92 4.20 3.49 -4.82
N LEU A 93 3.54 3.36 -3.67
CA LEU A 93 3.29 2.08 -3.02
C LEU A 93 2.36 1.18 -3.86
N ALA A 94 1.34 1.75 -4.51
CA ALA A 94 0.45 0.98 -5.38
C ALA A 94 1.20 0.42 -6.60
N GLY A 95 2.02 1.24 -7.26
CA GLY A 95 2.86 0.82 -8.38
C GLY A 95 3.87 -0.25 -7.97
N PHE A 96 4.55 -0.05 -6.83
CA PHE A 96 5.44 -1.06 -6.26
C PHE A 96 4.70 -2.38 -6.01
N THR A 97 3.53 -2.33 -5.37
CA THR A 97 2.75 -3.53 -5.06
C THR A 97 2.35 -4.26 -6.34
N ALA A 98 1.90 -3.55 -7.37
CA ALA A 98 1.54 -4.13 -8.65
C ALA A 98 2.73 -4.87 -9.29
N ILE A 99 3.89 -4.21 -9.37
CA ILE A 99 5.10 -4.80 -9.96
C ILE A 99 5.58 -6.00 -9.12
N ALA A 100 5.73 -5.83 -7.80
CA ALA A 100 6.22 -6.88 -6.92
C ALA A 100 5.33 -8.13 -6.95
N THR A 101 4.00 -7.95 -7.02
CA THR A 101 3.05 -9.06 -7.06
C THR A 101 3.16 -9.87 -8.35
N LEU A 102 3.41 -9.22 -9.48
CA LEU A 102 3.62 -9.91 -10.77
C LEU A 102 4.89 -10.77 -10.75
N PHE A 103 5.93 -10.39 -10.01
CA PHE A 103 7.12 -11.23 -9.86
C PHE A 103 6.96 -12.31 -8.79
N ALA A 104 6.50 -11.94 -7.60
CA ALA A 104 6.48 -12.84 -6.44
C ALA A 104 5.31 -13.84 -6.48
N HIS A 105 4.13 -13.41 -6.96
CA HIS A 105 2.86 -14.12 -6.86
C HIS A 105 2.15 -14.32 -8.21
N ALA A 106 2.89 -14.33 -9.33
CA ALA A 106 2.36 -14.79 -10.61
C ALA A 106 1.98 -16.28 -10.54
N PHE A 107 0.80 -16.57 -10.01
CA PHE A 107 0.34 -17.92 -9.68
C PHE A 107 0.27 -18.83 -10.92
N TRP A 108 0.12 -18.26 -12.12
CA TRP A 108 0.10 -19.00 -13.38
C TRP A 108 1.45 -19.66 -13.73
N VAL A 109 2.57 -19.21 -13.15
CA VAL A 109 3.88 -19.86 -13.30
C VAL A 109 4.28 -20.73 -12.10
N LYS A 110 3.44 -20.79 -11.05
CA LYS A 110 3.75 -21.55 -9.82
C LYS A 110 3.40 -23.03 -9.96
N PRO A 111 4.08 -23.93 -9.22
CA PRO A 111 3.74 -25.34 -9.13
C PRO A 111 2.27 -25.55 -8.74
N ALA A 112 1.66 -26.64 -9.22
CA ALA A 112 0.24 -26.91 -8.98
C ALA A 112 -0.12 -26.94 -7.49
N ALA A 113 0.76 -27.47 -6.64
CA ALA A 113 0.56 -27.55 -5.18
C ALA A 113 0.50 -26.17 -4.49
N GLU A 114 1.12 -25.14 -5.07
CA GLU A 114 1.22 -23.80 -4.47
C GLU A 114 0.34 -22.76 -5.18
N ARG A 115 -0.26 -23.12 -6.33
CA ARG A 115 -0.98 -22.19 -7.20
C ARG A 115 -2.11 -21.45 -6.49
N VAL A 116 -2.92 -22.16 -5.69
CA VAL A 116 -4.04 -21.56 -4.96
C VAL A 116 -3.55 -20.56 -3.91
N LEU A 117 -2.47 -20.88 -3.19
CA LEU A 117 -1.87 -19.98 -2.21
C LEU A 117 -1.41 -18.67 -2.88
N HIS A 118 -0.63 -18.75 -3.95
CA HIS A 118 -0.17 -17.55 -4.65
C HIS A 118 -1.31 -16.79 -5.32
N GLN A 119 -2.36 -17.48 -5.79
CA GLN A 119 -3.54 -16.82 -6.35
C GLN A 119 -4.26 -15.98 -5.29
N ASN A 120 -4.43 -16.51 -4.07
CA ASN A 120 -5.05 -15.76 -2.99
C ASN A 120 -4.23 -14.50 -2.63
N ILE A 121 -2.91 -14.66 -2.44
CA ILE A 121 -2.01 -13.53 -2.14
C ILE A 121 -2.04 -12.50 -3.27
N PHE A 122 -2.09 -12.94 -4.53
CA PHE A 122 -2.20 -12.04 -5.69
C PHE A 122 -3.43 -11.14 -5.58
N PHE A 123 -4.61 -11.71 -5.30
CA PHE A 123 -5.85 -10.94 -5.19
C PHE A 123 -5.97 -10.13 -3.90
N GLU A 124 -5.32 -10.54 -2.82
CA GLU A 124 -5.12 -9.71 -1.63
C GLU A 124 -4.32 -8.44 -1.99
N HIS A 125 -3.24 -8.59 -2.76
CA HIS A 125 -2.44 -7.46 -3.21
C HIS A 125 -3.19 -6.55 -4.20
N VAL A 126 -4.03 -7.11 -5.09
CA VAL A 126 -4.95 -6.31 -5.93
C VAL A 126 -5.87 -5.44 -5.07
N SER A 127 -6.38 -5.98 -3.95
CA SER A 127 -7.22 -5.22 -3.02
C SER A 127 -6.43 -4.11 -2.33
N ILE A 128 -5.17 -4.36 -1.94
CA ILE A 128 -4.26 -3.34 -1.38
C ILE A 128 -4.01 -2.22 -2.40
N ILE A 129 -3.75 -2.56 -3.67
CA ILE A 129 -3.59 -1.59 -4.76
C ILE A 129 -4.83 -0.71 -4.89
N GLY A 130 -6.03 -1.31 -4.87
CA GLY A 130 -7.30 -0.57 -4.90
C GLY A 130 -7.46 0.40 -3.72
N GLY A 131 -7.11 -0.05 -2.51
CA GLY A 131 -7.13 0.79 -1.30
C GLY A 131 -6.15 1.98 -1.39
N LEU A 132 -4.93 1.73 -1.86
CA LEU A 132 -3.93 2.78 -2.09
C LEU A 132 -4.36 3.75 -3.19
N ALA A 133 -4.92 3.27 -4.29
CA ALA A 133 -5.46 4.12 -5.35
C ALA A 133 -6.60 5.02 -4.84
N LEU A 134 -7.51 4.48 -4.02
CA LEU A 134 -8.56 5.28 -3.39
C LEU A 134 -7.97 6.35 -2.45
N LEU A 135 -6.97 5.99 -1.63
CA LEU A 135 -6.27 6.96 -0.78
C LEU A 135 -5.59 8.06 -1.60
N ALA A 136 -4.97 7.72 -2.74
CA ALA A 136 -4.37 8.70 -3.64
C ALA A 136 -5.41 9.67 -4.21
N ILE A 137 -6.54 9.15 -4.69
CA ILE A 137 -7.66 9.95 -5.22
C ILE A 137 -8.19 10.90 -4.13
N LEU A 138 -8.44 10.40 -2.92
CA LEU A 138 -8.97 11.21 -1.82
C LEU A 138 -7.97 12.29 -1.37
N ALA A 139 -6.68 11.97 -1.27
CA ALA A 139 -5.63 12.93 -0.93
C ALA A 139 -5.44 14.01 -2.01
N ALA A 140 -5.52 13.65 -3.29
CA ALA A 140 -5.45 14.62 -4.39
C ALA A 140 -6.64 15.60 -4.34
N ARG A 141 -7.85 15.09 -4.05
CA ARG A 141 -9.07 15.92 -3.95
C ARG A 141 -9.06 16.86 -2.75
N SER A 142 -8.54 16.45 -1.60
CA SER A 142 -8.43 17.33 -0.43
C SER A 142 -7.42 18.47 -0.68
N SER A 143 -6.37 18.19 -1.45
CA SER A 143 -5.35 19.17 -1.84
C SER A 143 -5.90 20.24 -2.80
N GLY A 144 -6.81 19.87 -3.70
CA GLY A 144 -7.43 20.80 -4.65
C GLY A 144 -8.44 21.77 -4.04
N LYS A 145 -9.06 21.43 -2.90
CA LYS A 145 -10.01 22.30 -2.19
C LYS A 145 -9.34 23.42 -1.37
N ALA A 146 -8.01 23.39 -1.22
CA ALA A 146 -7.25 24.38 -0.46
C ALA A 146 -6.72 25.55 -1.32
N ARG A 147 -7.35 25.87 -2.46
CA ARG A 147 -7.03 27.06 -3.26
C ARG A 147 -7.93 28.24 -2.84
N PRO A 148 -7.37 29.34 -2.29
CA PRO A 148 -8.06 30.63 -2.27
C PRO A 148 -8.22 31.19 -3.69
#